data_AF-A0A2M7QX34-F1
#
_entry.id   AF-A0A2M7QX34-F1
#
_cell.length_a   1.000
_cell.length_b   1.000
_cell.length_c   1.000
_cell.angle_alpha   90.00
_cell.angle_beta   90.00
_cell.angle_gamma   90.00
#
_symmetry.space_group_name_H-M   'P 1'
#
loop_
_entity.id
_entity.type
_entity.pdbx_description
1 polymer ?
#
loop_
_entity_poly.entity_id
_entity_poly.type
_entity_poly.pdbx_seq_one_letter_code
_entity_poly.pdbx_strand_id
1 'polypeptide(L)'
;MFKFFKKKSSDILELLSNQAIGGQSVLFQLFKEALKEDEKDIGRIELTYFALSTLGYFYLRMSDSKDKEGVFDKVSHNVLQKNLPHSAKDISIKQAIQEYQKRYSEYDKLIQLVFEKDNIDTHACTTLLMHTYECVMSKSAKDKMIEITFASSLIGQYLVDHVDFVKQKLTE
;
A
#
# COMPACT_ATOMS: atom_id res chain seq x y z
N MET A 1 29.83 6.09 24.41
CA MET A 1 29.25 7.20 23.63
C MET A 1 28.87 6.65 22.26
N PHE A 2 27.64 6.16 22.11
CA PHE A 2 27.19 5.50 20.89
C PHE A 2 27.00 6.54 19.78
N LYS A 3 27.78 6.43 18.71
CA LYS A 3 27.56 7.19 17.47
C LYS A 3 26.36 6.56 16.77
N PHE A 4 25.19 7.18 16.89
CA PHE A 4 24.00 6.89 16.10
C PHE A 4 24.33 7.13 14.63
N PHE A 5 24.41 6.06 13.84
CA PHE A 5 24.53 6.13 12.40
C PHE A 5 23.18 6.57 11.83
N LYS A 6 23.04 7.85 11.48
CA LYS A 6 21.97 8.28 10.57
C LYS A 6 22.11 7.46 9.28
N LYS A 7 21.12 6.61 8.97
CA LYS A 7 21.04 5.93 7.66
C LYS A 7 21.15 6.98 6.55
N LYS A 8 21.92 6.69 5.50
CA LYS A 8 22.02 7.63 4.37
C LYS A 8 20.66 7.70 3.69
N SER A 9 20.32 8.87 3.13
CA SER A 9 19.05 9.08 2.42
C SER A 9 18.83 8.07 1.28
N SER A 10 19.91 7.58 0.64
CA SER A 10 19.89 6.49 -0.34
C SER A 10 19.29 5.20 0.23
N ASP A 11 19.63 4.87 1.47
CA ASP A 11 19.26 3.60 2.11
C ASP A 11 17.78 3.62 2.50
N ILE A 12 17.26 4.78 2.91
CA ILE A 12 15.83 4.98 3.21
C ILE A 12 14.99 4.86 1.95
N LEU A 13 15.41 5.48 0.84
CA LEU A 13 14.70 5.39 -0.44
C LEU A 13 14.58 3.95 -0.92
N GLU A 14 15.67 3.18 -0.82
CA GLU A 14 15.69 1.77 -1.20
C GLU A 14 14.81 0.93 -0.28
N LEU A 15 14.91 1.10 1.04
CA LEU A 15 14.07 0.39 2.01
C LEU A 15 12.58 0.63 1.77
N LEU A 16 12.17 1.90 1.58
CA LEU A 16 10.79 2.26 1.30
C LEU A 16 10.31 1.67 -0.04
N SER A 17 11.14 1.75 -1.08
CA SER A 17 10.79 1.19 -2.40
C SER A 17 10.60 -0.32 -2.34
N ASN A 18 11.51 -1.02 -1.65
CA ASN A 18 11.44 -2.47 -1.48
C ASN A 18 10.23 -2.87 -0.62
N GLN A 19 9.90 -2.10 0.41
CA GLN A 19 8.69 -2.33 1.20
C GLN A 19 7.42 -2.23 0.36
N ALA A 20 7.31 -1.20 -0.49
CA ALA A 20 6.15 -1.06 -1.38
C ALA A 20 6.03 -2.24 -2.38
N ILE A 21 7.16 -2.66 -2.99
CA ILE A 21 7.20 -3.78 -3.93
C ILE A 21 6.88 -5.11 -3.24
N GLY A 22 7.44 -5.34 -2.04
CA GLY A 22 7.11 -6.51 -1.22
C GLY A 22 5.64 -6.52 -0.82
N GLY A 23 5.11 -5.38 -0.40
CA GLY A 23 3.70 -5.21 -0.06
C GLY A 23 2.77 -5.51 -1.23
N GLN A 24 3.12 -5.07 -2.45
CA GLN A 24 2.38 -5.44 -3.66
C GLN A 24 2.35 -6.96 -3.89
N SER A 25 3.45 -7.67 -3.65
CA SER A 25 3.51 -9.13 -3.77
C SER A 25 2.58 -9.82 -2.76
N VAL A 26 2.53 -9.32 -1.52
CA VAL A 26 1.61 -9.82 -0.49
C VAL A 26 0.15 -9.62 -0.92
N LEU A 27 -0.19 -8.42 -1.42
CA LEU A 27 -1.54 -8.14 -1.90
C LEU A 27 -1.90 -9.01 -3.12
N PHE A 28 -0.97 -9.21 -4.03
CA PHE A 28 -1.19 -10.08 -5.19
C PHE A 28 -1.54 -11.51 -4.74
N GLN A 29 -0.82 -12.03 -3.75
CA GLN A 29 -1.10 -13.34 -3.17
C GLN A 29 -2.45 -13.39 -2.46
N LEU A 30 -2.81 -12.33 -1.72
CA LEU A 30 -4.14 -12.22 -1.09
C LEU A 30 -5.25 -12.32 -2.14
N PHE A 31 -5.13 -11.62 -3.27
CA PHE A 31 -6.12 -11.68 -4.34
C PHE A 31 -6.19 -13.07 -4.99
N LYS A 32 -5.03 -13.68 -5.26
CA LYS A 32 -4.95 -14.99 -5.88
C LYS A 32 -5.50 -16.11 -4.99
N GLU A 33 -5.12 -16.12 -3.72
CA GLU A 33 -5.40 -17.26 -2.82
C GLU A 33 -6.61 -17.04 -1.94
N ALA A 34 -6.67 -15.91 -1.22
CA ALA A 34 -7.74 -15.65 -0.28
C ALA A 34 -9.04 -15.24 -0.99
N LEU A 35 -8.92 -14.39 -2.03
CA LEU A 35 -10.06 -13.94 -2.83
C LEU A 35 -10.33 -14.83 -4.04
N LYS A 36 -9.45 -15.80 -4.34
CA LYS A 36 -9.62 -16.78 -5.43
C LYS A 36 -9.88 -16.12 -6.78
N GLU A 37 -9.10 -15.10 -7.12
CA GLU A 37 -9.14 -14.44 -8.43
C GLU A 37 -8.08 -15.04 -9.37
N ASP A 38 -8.41 -15.04 -10.67
CA ASP A 38 -7.47 -15.45 -11.71
C ASP A 38 -6.37 -14.40 -11.87
N GLU A 39 -5.11 -14.85 -11.89
CA GLU A 39 -3.93 -13.97 -11.94
C GLU A 39 -3.92 -13.00 -13.13
N LYS A 40 -4.48 -13.41 -14.26
CA LYS A 40 -4.61 -12.58 -15.47
C LYS A 40 -5.57 -11.39 -15.29
N ASP A 41 -6.51 -11.48 -14.36
CA ASP A 41 -7.58 -10.50 -14.17
C ASP A 41 -7.23 -9.50 -13.05
N ILE A 42 -6.17 -9.77 -12.28
CA ILE A 42 -5.71 -8.91 -11.18
C ILE A 42 -5.01 -7.67 -11.75
N GLY A 43 -5.61 -6.49 -11.54
CA GLY A 43 -5.04 -5.21 -11.88
C GLY A 43 -3.79 -4.87 -11.07
N ARG A 44 -2.61 -5.32 -11.51
CA ARG A 44 -1.32 -5.17 -10.78
C ARG A 44 -0.99 -3.73 -10.40
N ILE A 45 -1.31 -2.76 -11.28
CA ILE A 45 -1.04 -1.35 -10.98
C ILE A 45 -1.88 -0.82 -9.82
N GLU A 46 -3.12 -1.30 -9.66
CA GLU A 46 -3.99 -0.92 -8.55
C GLU A 46 -3.47 -1.47 -7.22
N LEU A 47 -2.86 -2.65 -7.24
CA LEU A 47 -2.12 -3.18 -6.10
C LEU A 47 -0.91 -2.31 -5.76
N THR A 48 -0.17 -1.82 -6.77
CA THR A 48 0.92 -0.86 -6.56
C THR A 48 0.40 0.44 -5.93
N TYR A 49 -0.73 0.97 -6.40
CA TYR A 49 -1.33 2.18 -5.83
C TYR A 49 -1.75 1.98 -4.38
N PHE A 50 -2.35 0.84 -4.05
CA PHE A 50 -2.76 0.54 -2.68
C PHE A 50 -1.54 0.34 -1.75
N ALA A 51 -0.50 -0.36 -2.21
CA ALA A 51 0.73 -0.54 -1.45
C ALA A 51 1.45 0.78 -1.18
N LEU A 52 1.55 1.65 -2.19
CA LEU A 52 2.10 2.99 -2.03
C LEU A 52 1.24 3.84 -1.09
N SER A 53 -0.08 3.79 -1.21
CA SER A 53 -0.97 4.56 -0.33
C SER A 53 -0.84 4.13 1.13
N THR A 54 -0.73 2.82 1.38
CA THR A 54 -0.47 2.26 2.71
C THR A 54 0.86 2.75 3.26
N LEU A 55 1.94 2.59 2.50
CA LEU A 55 3.26 3.03 2.94
C LEU A 55 3.30 4.54 3.18
N GLY A 56 2.71 5.34 2.29
CA GLY A 56 2.63 6.79 2.39
C GLY A 56 1.84 7.24 3.61
N TYR A 57 0.68 6.62 3.85
CA TYR A 57 -0.17 6.91 5.01
C TYR A 57 0.65 6.87 6.31
N PHE A 58 1.40 5.78 6.54
CA PHE A 58 2.18 5.60 7.77
C PHE A 58 3.48 6.40 7.75
N TYR A 59 4.26 6.34 6.67
CA TYR A 59 5.55 7.03 6.60
C TYR A 59 5.40 8.54 6.80
N LEU A 60 4.43 9.17 6.13
CA LEU A 60 4.22 10.61 6.24
C LEU A 60 3.70 11.03 7.61
N ARG A 61 2.96 10.17 8.32
CA ARG A 61 2.44 10.46 9.67
C ARG A 61 3.45 10.18 10.77
N MET A 62 4.31 9.19 10.60
CA MET A 62 5.14 8.66 11.68
C MET A 62 6.64 8.97 11.53
N SER A 63 7.11 9.37 10.34
CA SER A 63 8.51 9.73 10.17
C SER A 63 8.83 11.10 10.77
N ASP A 64 9.93 11.16 11.50
CA ASP A 64 10.54 12.41 12.03
C ASP A 64 11.40 13.16 10.99
N SER A 65 11.50 12.64 9.75
CA SER A 65 12.26 13.31 8.69
C SER A 65 11.64 14.66 8.33
N LYS A 66 12.47 15.71 8.28
CA LYS A 66 12.06 17.04 7.82
C LYS A 66 11.70 17.09 6.33
N ASP A 67 12.21 16.15 5.54
CA ASP A 67 11.96 16.05 4.09
C ASP A 67 11.20 14.75 3.75
N LYS A 68 10.29 14.30 4.63
CA LYS A 68 9.51 13.08 4.41
C LYS A 68 8.67 13.13 3.14
N GLU A 69 8.13 14.29 2.78
CA GLU A 69 7.37 14.47 1.53
C GLU A 69 8.28 14.28 0.30
N GLY A 70 9.41 15.00 0.23
CA GLY A 70 10.34 14.89 -0.89
C GLY A 70 10.99 13.50 -1.02
N VAL A 71 11.21 12.80 0.11
CA VAL A 71 11.62 11.39 0.09
C VAL A 71 10.52 10.49 -0.48
N PHE A 72 9.28 10.67 -0.03
CA PHE A 72 8.18 9.83 -0.44
C PHE A 72 7.76 10.06 -1.91
N ASP A 73 7.88 11.29 -2.41
CA ASP A 73 7.71 11.61 -3.84
C ASP A 73 8.69 10.83 -4.71
N LYS A 74 9.96 10.73 -4.30
CA LYS A 74 10.97 9.92 -5.00
C LYS A 74 10.64 8.44 -4.94
N VAL A 75 10.17 7.93 -3.79
CA VAL A 75 9.76 6.52 -3.63
C VAL A 75 8.60 6.19 -4.55
N SER A 76 7.53 6.98 -4.50
CA SER A 76 6.34 6.74 -5.32
C SER A 76 6.69 6.77 -6.82
N HIS A 77 7.47 7.75 -7.26
CA HIS A 77 7.95 7.81 -8.63
C HIS A 77 8.78 6.56 -9.03
N ASN A 78 9.75 6.15 -8.21
CA ASN A 78 10.60 4.99 -8.49
C ASN A 78 9.80 3.69 -8.56
N VAL A 79 8.86 3.49 -7.62
CA VAL A 79 8.03 2.29 -7.56
C VAL A 79 7.08 2.23 -8.75
N LEU A 80 6.46 3.36 -9.13
CA LEU A 80 5.61 3.43 -10.32
C LEU A 80 6.41 3.15 -11.59
N GLN A 81 7.57 3.77 -11.77
CA GLN A 81 8.42 3.52 -12.93
C GLN A 81 8.84 2.05 -13.06
N LYS A 82 9.15 1.38 -11.96
CA LYS A 82 9.52 -0.04 -11.95
C LYS A 82 8.35 -0.97 -12.26
N ASN A 83 7.13 -0.64 -11.80
CA ASN A 83 5.97 -1.53 -11.92
C ASN A 83 5.18 -1.33 -13.21
N LEU A 84 5.23 -0.15 -13.83
CA LEU A 84 4.46 0.14 -15.04
C LEU A 84 4.69 -0.86 -16.18
N PRO A 85 5.93 -1.26 -16.53
CA PRO A 85 6.17 -2.26 -17.58
C PRO A 85 5.50 -3.62 -17.32
N HIS A 86 5.15 -3.92 -16.07
CA HIS A 86 4.55 -5.19 -15.64
C HIS A 86 3.04 -5.08 -15.36
N SER A 87 2.45 -3.90 -15.58
CA SER A 87 1.05 -3.63 -15.22
C SER A 87 0.01 -4.12 -16.22
N ALA A 88 0.43 -4.61 -17.39
CA ALA A 88 -0.42 -4.96 -18.54
C ALA A 88 -1.31 -3.81 -19.07
N LYS A 89 -1.15 -2.58 -18.55
CA LYS A 89 -1.80 -1.37 -19.05
C LYS A 89 -0.79 -0.51 -19.80
N ASP A 90 -1.19 -0.01 -20.97
CA ASP A 90 -0.40 0.98 -21.71
C ASP A 90 -0.77 2.39 -21.22
N ILE A 91 -0.16 2.80 -20.10
CA ILE A 91 -0.32 4.13 -19.52
C ILE A 91 1.04 4.79 -19.33
N SER A 92 1.08 6.11 -19.56
CA SER A 92 2.27 6.91 -19.28
C SER A 92 2.51 7.06 -17.78
N ILE A 93 3.77 7.30 -17.38
CA ILE A 93 4.11 7.61 -15.98
C ILE A 93 3.31 8.80 -15.43
N LYS A 94 3.03 9.81 -16.28
CA LYS A 94 2.25 10.97 -15.90
C LYS A 94 0.81 10.60 -15.54
N GLN A 95 0.16 9.76 -16.36
CA GLN A 95 -1.18 9.24 -16.07
C GLN A 95 -1.17 8.40 -14.80
N ALA A 96 -0.17 7.53 -14.64
CA ALA A 96 -0.05 6.67 -13.47
C ALA A 96 0.09 7.48 -12.16
N ILE A 97 0.82 8.59 -12.18
CA ILE A 97 0.93 9.52 -11.04
C ILE A 97 -0.42 10.16 -10.72
N GLN A 98 -1.17 10.61 -11.74
CA GLN A 98 -2.49 11.23 -11.53
C GLN A 98 -3.50 10.23 -10.96
N GLU A 99 -3.52 9.01 -11.49
CA GLU A 99 -4.34 7.92 -10.95
C GLU A 99 -3.94 7.59 -9.51
N TYR A 100 -2.64 7.45 -9.25
CA TYR A 100 -2.12 7.22 -7.90
C TYR A 100 -2.55 8.32 -6.92
N GLN A 101 -2.43 9.60 -7.27
CA GLN A 101 -2.85 10.71 -6.40
C GLN A 101 -4.34 10.65 -6.06
N LYS A 102 -5.18 10.29 -7.04
CA LYS A 102 -6.61 10.06 -6.80
C LYS A 102 -6.81 8.89 -5.83
N ARG A 103 -6.18 7.74 -6.09
CA ARG A 103 -6.25 6.55 -5.22
C ARG A 103 -5.76 6.84 -3.81
N TYR A 104 -4.69 7.60 -3.66
CA TYR A 104 -4.15 7.99 -2.37
C TYR A 104 -5.22 8.71 -1.53
N SER A 105 -5.96 9.65 -2.13
CA SER A 105 -7.02 10.37 -1.42
C SER A 105 -8.20 9.50 -0.98
N GLU A 106 -8.47 8.42 -1.70
CA GLU A 106 -9.51 7.43 -1.38
C GLU A 106 -9.01 6.52 -0.24
N TYR A 107 -7.83 5.92 -0.42
CA TYR A 107 -7.24 5.01 0.55
C TYR A 107 -6.83 5.68 1.86
N ASP A 108 -6.34 6.93 1.85
CA ASP A 108 -5.94 7.66 3.07
C ASP A 108 -7.10 7.74 4.07
N LYS A 109 -8.32 8.03 3.58
CA LYS A 109 -9.53 8.09 4.40
C LYS A 109 -9.94 6.71 4.91
N LEU A 110 -9.90 5.68 4.05
CA LEU A 110 -10.32 4.33 4.43
C LEU A 110 -9.34 3.67 5.40
N ILE A 111 -8.03 3.86 5.19
CA ILE A 111 -6.99 3.36 6.11
C ILE A 111 -7.15 4.03 7.48
N GLN A 112 -7.46 5.33 7.53
CA GLN A 112 -7.70 6.00 8.81
C GLN A 112 -8.82 5.35 9.62
N LEU A 113 -9.90 4.91 8.97
CA LEU A 113 -11.03 4.26 9.64
C LEU A 113 -10.66 2.90 10.25
N VAL A 114 -9.60 2.25 9.76
CA VAL A 114 -9.15 0.96 10.32
C VAL A 114 -8.59 1.12 11.73
N PHE A 115 -8.02 2.28 12.07
CA PHE A 115 -7.36 2.50 13.36
C PHE A 115 -8.25 3.33 14.29
N GLU A 116 -9.14 2.67 15.04
CA GLU A 116 -9.95 3.33 16.07
C GLU A 116 -9.29 3.25 17.45
N LYS A 117 -8.89 4.41 17.99
CA LYS A 117 -8.30 4.68 19.32
C LYS A 117 -7.09 3.80 19.67
N ASP A 118 -7.27 2.50 19.83
CA ASP A 118 -6.25 1.51 20.22
C ASP A 118 -6.43 0.12 19.56
N ASN A 119 -7.44 -0.07 18.68
CA ASN A 119 -7.75 -1.35 18.05
C ASN A 119 -7.91 -1.24 16.52
N ILE A 120 -7.85 -2.39 15.86
CA ILE A 120 -8.16 -2.53 14.43
C ILE A 120 -9.66 -2.78 14.29
N ASP A 121 -10.36 -1.92 13.55
CA ASP A 121 -11.77 -2.13 13.21
C ASP A 121 -11.90 -3.11 12.03
N THR A 122 -12.42 -4.30 12.31
CA THR A 122 -12.66 -5.36 11.31
C THR A 122 -13.68 -4.97 10.24
N HIS A 123 -14.70 -4.15 10.56
CA HIS A 123 -15.67 -3.65 9.59
C HIS A 123 -15.03 -2.63 8.65
N ALA A 124 -14.15 -1.76 9.17
CA ALA A 124 -13.34 -0.86 8.36
C ALA A 124 -12.36 -1.64 7.47
N CYS A 125 -11.72 -2.70 7.97
CA CYS A 125 -10.89 -3.60 7.17
C CYS A 125 -11.68 -4.26 6.02
N THR A 126 -12.90 -4.70 6.30
CA THR A 126 -13.79 -5.27 5.28
C THR A 126 -14.11 -4.22 4.21
N THR A 127 -14.47 -3.01 4.62
CA THR A 127 -14.77 -1.89 3.72
C THR A 127 -13.57 -1.53 2.84
N LEU A 128 -12.38 -1.48 3.44
CA LEU A 128 -11.14 -1.22 2.72
C LEU A 128 -10.86 -2.33 1.70
N LEU A 129 -10.98 -3.60 2.07
CA LEU A 129 -10.76 -4.71 1.16
C LEU A 129 -11.79 -4.74 0.03
N MET A 130 -13.07 -4.42 0.31
CA MET A 130 -14.10 -4.27 -0.71
C MET A 130 -13.72 -3.19 -1.72
N HIS A 131 -13.33 -2.00 -1.24
CA HIS A 131 -12.94 -0.91 -2.14
C HIS A 131 -11.71 -1.29 -2.96
N THR A 132 -10.66 -1.84 -2.33
CA THR A 132 -9.46 -2.32 -3.04
C THR A 132 -9.82 -3.38 -4.08
N TYR A 133 -10.73 -4.30 -3.76
CA TYR A 133 -11.21 -5.32 -4.69
C TYR A 133 -11.85 -4.69 -5.93
N GLU A 134 -12.77 -3.76 -5.74
CA GLU A 134 -13.48 -3.11 -6.85
C GLU A 134 -12.53 -2.32 -7.76
N CYS A 135 -11.48 -1.72 -7.18
CA CYS A 135 -10.46 -1.04 -7.94
C CYS A 135 -9.59 -2.01 -8.74
N VAL A 136 -9.07 -3.05 -8.09
CA VAL A 136 -8.15 -4.02 -8.69
C VAL A 136 -8.83 -4.85 -9.76
N MET A 137 -10.07 -5.28 -9.51
CA MET A 137 -10.80 -6.18 -10.42
C MET A 137 -11.71 -5.43 -11.39
N SER A 138 -11.90 -4.11 -11.21
CA SER A 138 -12.81 -3.29 -12.03
C SER A 138 -14.23 -3.88 -12.14
N LYS A 139 -14.69 -4.56 -11.08
CA LYS A 139 -16.00 -5.21 -10.97
C LYS A 139 -16.49 -5.15 -9.52
N SER A 140 -17.80 -5.29 -9.31
CA SER A 140 -18.37 -5.20 -7.95
C SER A 140 -17.83 -6.28 -7.02
N ALA A 141 -17.60 -5.91 -5.76
CA ALA A 141 -17.22 -6.82 -4.68
C ALA A 141 -18.38 -7.71 -4.21
N LYS A 142 -19.62 -7.46 -4.65
CA LYS A 142 -20.83 -8.12 -4.13
C LYS A 142 -20.75 -9.65 -4.15
N ASP A 143 -20.23 -10.22 -5.23
CA ASP A 143 -20.15 -11.68 -5.40
C ASP A 143 -18.96 -12.31 -4.66
N LYS A 144 -18.12 -11.49 -4.01
CA LYS A 144 -16.96 -11.90 -3.20
C LYS A 144 -17.08 -11.51 -1.74
N MET A 145 -18.26 -11.08 -1.29
CA MET A 145 -18.46 -10.61 0.09
C MET A 145 -18.06 -11.66 1.15
N ILE A 146 -18.28 -12.95 0.86
CA ILE A 146 -17.89 -14.03 1.78
C ILE A 146 -16.37 -14.08 1.91
N GLU A 147 -15.66 -14.22 0.79
CA GLU A 147 -14.19 -14.24 0.75
C GLU A 147 -13.59 -12.96 1.35
N ILE A 148 -14.15 -11.80 1.03
CA ILE A 148 -13.70 -10.50 1.54
C ILE A 148 -13.88 -10.43 3.05
N THR A 149 -15.00 -10.90 3.59
CA THR A 149 -15.22 -10.93 5.05
C THR A 149 -14.18 -11.81 5.74
N PHE A 150 -13.91 -13.00 5.20
CA PHE A 150 -12.89 -13.90 5.75
C PHE A 150 -11.46 -13.36 5.63
N ALA A 151 -11.14 -12.67 4.53
CA ALA A 151 -9.81 -12.13 4.26
C ALA A 151 -9.58 -10.74 4.88
N SER A 152 -10.62 -10.09 5.41
CA SER A 152 -10.54 -8.72 5.95
C SER A 152 -9.45 -8.55 7.02
N SER A 153 -9.27 -9.53 7.90
CA SER A 153 -8.23 -9.51 8.93
C SER A 153 -6.80 -9.50 8.34
N LEU A 154 -6.60 -10.09 7.16
CA LEU A 154 -5.31 -10.06 6.46
C LEU A 154 -4.96 -8.65 5.98
N ILE A 155 -5.96 -7.84 5.61
CA ILE A 155 -5.74 -6.42 5.31
C ILE A 155 -5.38 -5.65 6.58
N GLY A 156 -6.07 -5.92 7.70
CA GLY A 156 -5.68 -5.35 9.00
C GLY A 156 -4.22 -5.65 9.35
N GLN A 157 -3.82 -6.92 9.25
CA GLN A 157 -2.43 -7.34 9.49
C GLN A 157 -1.46 -6.66 8.53
N TYR A 158 -1.79 -6.60 7.24
CA TYR A 158 -0.98 -5.91 6.24
C TYR A 158 -0.70 -4.44 6.61
N LEU A 159 -1.70 -3.74 7.14
CA LEU A 159 -1.53 -2.36 7.60
C LEU A 159 -0.64 -2.28 8.85
N VAL A 160 -0.82 -3.18 9.83
CA VAL A 160 0.02 -3.26 11.03
C VAL A 160 1.49 -3.52 10.67
N ASP A 161 1.75 -4.43 9.73
CA ASP A 161 3.11 -4.73 9.27
C ASP A 161 3.82 -3.47 8.73
N HIS A 162 3.07 -2.54 8.13
CA HIS A 162 3.61 -1.25 7.67
C HIS A 162 3.85 -0.27 8.82
N VAL A 163 2.99 -0.25 9.84
CA VAL A 163 3.24 0.50 11.08
C VAL A 163 4.55 0.03 11.71
N ASP A 164 4.72 -1.28 11.87
CA ASP A 164 5.90 -1.89 12.47
C ASP A 164 7.16 -1.64 11.63
N PHE A 165 7.05 -1.76 10.30
CA PHE A 165 8.13 -1.42 9.39
C PHE A 165 8.60 0.02 9.60
N VAL A 166 7.69 1.00 9.61
CA VAL A 166 8.07 2.41 9.79
C VAL A 166 8.71 2.61 11.17
N LYS A 167 8.08 2.11 12.24
CA LYS A 167 8.61 2.23 13.61
C LYS A 167 10.00 1.64 13.76
N GLN A 168 10.19 0.39 13.32
CA GLN A 168 11.40 -0.38 13.58
C GLN A 168 12.54 -0.08 12.60
N LYS A 169 12.22 0.29 11.35
CA LYS A 169 13.25 0.43 10.31
C LYS A 169 13.60 1.89 10.01
N LEU A 170 12.76 2.85 10.37
CA LEU A 170 12.91 4.26 9.97
C LEU A 170 12.98 5.26 11.14
N THR A 171 12.77 4.83 12.39
CA THR A 171 12.72 5.70 13.59
C THR A 171 13.92 5.49 14.53
N GLU A 172 15.13 5.36 13.97
CA GLU A 172 16.41 5.35 14.72
C GLU A 172 17.19 6.65 14.55
#